data_AF-A0A8H4ERV2-F1
#
_entry.id   AF-A0A8H4ERV2-F1
#
_cell.length_a   1.000
_cell.length_b   1.000
_cell.length_c   1.000
_cell.angle_alpha   90.00
_cell.angle_beta   90.00
_cell.angle_gamma   90.00
#
_symmetry.space_group_name_H-M   'P 1'
#
loop_
_entity.id
_entity.type
_entity.pdbx_description
1 polymer ?
#
loop_
_entity_poly.entity_id
_entity_poly.type
_entity_poly.pdbx_seq_one_letter_code
_entity_poly.pdbx_strand_id
1 'polypeptide(L)'
;MFPSIIVAESYNSAQYLLYCFRRNLNIDWITMIIAMTILFVITSYQIYSNRVSIFINQALACFKILILLIISTVGLVKLRTNSFNWNNIFNASFDFGAFGRGLIKVLLTYEGWNNINYLIGEFNPRPDNLQYPSIILKYSSPISVCITFIICFLSNAAFITVVGYNPNYSTYNESTPMPMRFGQEIFGEPGKNFMSLLVSISTFGCVSALIFTYSRIIKYASETGFIPSLFRDYNRNLNTLVNQLCAQFLYCFILSFIFLIKMDYNISDFLSGASQYAFIIYHGASALCLYIIRIRLRDTNPRFSISIYMVIIYLFIIIFLIIALLVPPRDGSYDYLISYCISWVAIALGIIIWDIRNRIKNQGPNIEI
;
A
#
# COMPACT_ATOMS: atom_id res chain seq x y z
N MET A 1 -8.16 6.60 7.67
CA MET A 1 -6.74 6.19 7.59
C MET A 1 -6.40 5.49 6.29
N PHE A 2 -7.14 4.47 5.83
CA PHE A 2 -6.85 3.83 4.53
C PHE A 2 -6.56 4.78 3.35
N PRO A 3 -7.24 5.93 3.17
CA PRO A 3 -6.92 6.81 2.05
C PRO A 3 -5.63 7.64 2.19
N SER A 4 -4.90 7.62 3.32
CA SER A 4 -3.63 8.36 3.43
C SER A 4 -2.54 7.80 2.51
N ILE A 5 -2.53 6.48 2.25
CA ILE A 5 -1.59 5.89 1.31
C ILE A 5 -1.86 6.35 -0.14
N ILE A 6 -3.12 6.65 -0.48
CA ILE A 6 -3.50 7.17 -1.80
C ILE A 6 -2.90 8.56 -2.00
N VAL A 7 -2.98 9.40 -0.96
CA VAL A 7 -2.36 10.72 -0.98
C VAL A 7 -0.84 10.57 -1.11
N ALA A 8 -0.20 9.74 -0.28
CA ALA A 8 1.25 9.51 -0.35
C ALA A 8 1.72 9.12 -1.77
N GLU A 9 1.07 8.13 -2.39
CA GLU A 9 1.42 7.64 -3.72
C GLU A 9 1.09 8.64 -4.83
N SER A 10 0.05 9.46 -4.68
CA SER A 10 -0.25 10.55 -5.62
C SER A 10 0.80 11.65 -5.60
N TYR A 11 1.35 11.97 -4.42
CA TYR A 11 2.48 12.90 -4.28
C TYR A 11 3.75 12.30 -4.88
N ASN A 12 4.06 11.03 -4.63
CA ASN A 12 5.18 10.35 -5.27
C ASN A 12 5.05 10.44 -6.80
N SER A 13 3.89 10.09 -7.35
CA SER A 13 3.64 10.16 -8.80
C SER A 13 3.86 11.57 -9.37
N ALA A 14 3.39 12.60 -8.66
CA ALA A 14 3.58 13.99 -9.03
C ALA A 14 5.05 14.44 -8.94
N GLN A 15 5.78 14.07 -7.88
CA GLN A 15 7.19 14.41 -7.71
C GLN A 15 8.05 13.81 -8.84
N TYR A 16 7.88 12.52 -9.11
CA TYR A 16 8.61 11.85 -10.18
C TYR A 16 8.24 12.37 -11.58
N LEU A 17 6.98 12.77 -11.80
CA LEU A 17 6.57 13.44 -13.04
C LEU A 17 7.23 14.81 -13.19
N LEU A 18 7.18 15.62 -12.14
CA LEU A 18 7.75 16.96 -12.12
C LEU A 18 9.26 16.97 -12.23
N TYR A 19 9.93 15.91 -11.78
CA TYR A 19 11.38 15.77 -11.87
C TYR A 19 11.89 15.97 -13.30
N CYS A 20 11.17 15.45 -14.31
CA CYS A 20 11.54 15.60 -15.71
C CYS A 20 11.62 17.07 -16.17
N PHE A 21 10.85 17.96 -15.52
CA PHE A 21 10.79 19.39 -15.84
C PHE A 21 11.65 20.24 -14.90
N ARG A 22 11.68 19.90 -13.60
CA ARG A 22 12.31 20.72 -12.54
C ARG A 22 13.69 20.23 -12.12
N ARG A 23 14.02 18.98 -12.39
CA ARG A 23 15.23 18.27 -11.91
C ARG A 23 15.39 18.26 -10.38
N ASN A 24 14.30 18.49 -9.63
CA ASN A 24 14.24 18.37 -8.19
C ASN A 24 13.00 17.55 -7.78
N LEU A 25 13.03 17.00 -6.57
CA LEU A 25 11.94 16.21 -5.99
C LEU A 25 11.24 16.95 -4.84
N ASN A 26 11.40 18.27 -4.78
CA ASN A 26 10.85 19.09 -3.70
C ASN A 26 9.31 19.07 -3.73
N ILE A 27 8.71 19.04 -2.54
CA ILE A 27 7.27 19.07 -2.38
C ILE A 27 6.84 20.52 -2.22
N ASP A 28 6.22 21.07 -3.27
CA ASP A 28 5.65 22.41 -3.24
C ASP A 28 4.14 22.36 -3.56
N TRP A 29 3.49 23.53 -3.52
CA TRP A 29 2.11 23.72 -3.96
C TRP A 29 1.82 23.15 -5.35
N ILE A 30 2.79 23.20 -6.27
CA ILE A 30 2.62 22.68 -7.64
C ILE A 30 2.60 21.14 -7.65
N THR A 31 3.39 20.50 -6.79
CA THR A 31 3.34 19.04 -6.59
C THR A 31 1.96 18.62 -6.08
N MET A 32 1.37 19.37 -5.15
CA MET A 32 -0.01 19.13 -4.71
C MET A 32 -1.02 19.29 -5.84
N ILE A 33 -0.96 20.38 -6.62
CA ILE A 33 -1.91 20.61 -7.72
C ILE A 33 -1.87 19.45 -8.71
N ILE A 34 -0.68 18.96 -9.05
CA ILE A 34 -0.51 17.81 -9.94
C ILE A 34 -1.03 16.52 -9.29
N ALA A 35 -0.72 16.27 -8.01
CA ALA A 35 -1.26 15.12 -7.29
C ALA A 35 -2.79 15.12 -7.25
N MET A 36 -3.42 16.29 -7.03
CA MET A 36 -4.88 16.44 -7.05
C MET A 36 -5.45 16.26 -8.46
N THR A 37 -4.74 16.74 -9.48
CA THR A 37 -5.13 16.51 -10.88
C THR A 37 -5.07 15.03 -11.23
N ILE A 38 -4.03 14.31 -10.78
CA ILE A 38 -3.90 12.86 -10.94
C ILE A 38 -5.09 12.15 -10.27
N LEU A 39 -5.40 12.49 -9.01
CA LEU A 39 -6.54 11.90 -8.30
C LEU A 39 -7.85 12.18 -9.04
N PHE A 40 -8.07 13.42 -9.48
CA PHE A 40 -9.28 13.80 -10.20
C PHE A 40 -9.44 13.03 -11.51
N VAL A 41 -8.38 12.91 -12.31
CA VAL A 41 -8.39 12.12 -13.56
C VAL A 41 -8.71 10.66 -13.25
N ILE A 42 -8.08 10.08 -12.24
CA ILE A 42 -8.33 8.70 -11.83
C ILE A 42 -9.78 8.48 -11.40
N THR A 43 -10.28 9.31 -10.50
CA THR A 43 -11.67 9.24 -10.04
C THR A 43 -12.64 9.42 -11.22
N SER A 44 -12.34 10.32 -12.16
CA SER A 44 -13.21 10.61 -13.31
C SER A 44 -13.40 9.42 -14.25
N TYR A 45 -12.32 8.75 -14.70
CA TYR A 45 -12.50 7.58 -15.56
C TYR A 45 -13.10 6.39 -14.82
N GLN A 46 -12.87 6.28 -13.50
CA GLN A 46 -13.50 5.25 -12.67
C GLN A 46 -15.00 5.47 -12.49
N ILE A 47 -15.44 6.73 -12.40
CA ILE A 47 -16.85 7.09 -12.41
C ILE A 47 -17.47 6.78 -13.78
N TYR A 48 -16.76 7.10 -14.88
CA TYR A 48 -17.27 6.95 -16.24
C TYR A 48 -17.52 5.49 -16.61
N SER A 49 -16.57 4.58 -16.33
CA SER A 49 -16.75 3.16 -16.65
C SER A 49 -15.86 2.23 -15.83
N ASN A 50 -16.50 1.27 -15.15
CA ASN A 50 -15.80 0.17 -14.47
C ASN A 50 -14.98 -0.68 -15.46
N ARG A 51 -15.46 -0.88 -16.70
CA ARG A 51 -14.76 -1.70 -17.71
C ARG A 51 -13.44 -1.05 -18.14
N VAL A 52 -13.47 0.26 -18.41
CA VAL A 52 -12.28 1.04 -18.75
C VAL A 52 -11.28 1.01 -17.59
N SER A 53 -11.77 1.14 -16.36
CA SER A 53 -10.95 1.11 -15.15
C SER A 53 -10.23 -0.22 -14.94
N ILE A 54 -10.93 -1.33 -15.16
CA ILE A 54 -10.35 -2.67 -15.08
C ILE A 54 -9.27 -2.84 -16.15
N PHE A 55 -9.55 -2.42 -17.38
CA PHE A 55 -8.58 -2.48 -18.48
C PHE A 55 -7.32 -1.65 -18.19
N ILE A 56 -7.48 -0.40 -17.75
CA ILE A 56 -6.36 0.49 -17.40
C ILE A 56 -5.52 -0.12 -16.27
N ASN A 57 -6.16 -0.61 -15.19
CA ASN A 57 -5.45 -1.23 -14.07
C ASN A 57 -4.66 -2.48 -14.50
N GLN A 58 -5.24 -3.32 -15.36
CA GLN A 58 -4.55 -4.50 -15.90
C GLN A 58 -3.36 -4.11 -16.80
N ALA A 59 -3.54 -3.12 -17.68
CA ALA A 59 -2.48 -2.62 -18.54
C ALA A 59 -1.31 -2.04 -17.73
N LEU A 60 -1.61 -1.21 -16.71
CA LEU A 60 -0.59 -0.63 -15.83
C LEU A 60 0.12 -1.70 -14.98
N ALA A 61 -0.59 -2.74 -14.54
CA ALA A 61 0.03 -3.86 -13.83
C ALA A 61 1.00 -4.64 -14.75
N CYS A 62 0.58 -4.94 -15.98
CA CYS A 62 1.43 -5.61 -16.98
C CYS A 62 2.68 -4.78 -17.29
N PHE A 63 2.49 -3.47 -17.51
CA PHE A 63 3.58 -2.51 -17.71
C PHE A 63 4.58 -2.50 -16.55
N LYS A 64 4.11 -2.46 -15.30
CA LYS A 64 4.96 -2.49 -14.10
C LYS A 64 5.77 -3.78 -14.02
N ILE A 65 5.14 -4.93 -14.26
CA ILE A 65 5.83 -6.24 -14.27
C ILE A 65 6.89 -6.28 -15.36
N LEU A 66 6.57 -5.82 -16.57
CA LEU A 66 7.51 -5.76 -17.69
C LEU A 66 8.75 -4.93 -17.35
N ILE A 67 8.57 -3.75 -16.77
CA ILE A 67 9.69 -2.89 -16.36
C ILE A 67 10.57 -3.56 -15.32
N LEU A 68 9.98 -4.18 -14.29
CA LEU A 68 10.74 -4.86 -13.26
C LEU A 68 11.52 -6.06 -13.82
N LEU A 69 10.98 -6.76 -14.82
CA LEU A 69 11.69 -7.81 -15.54
C LEU A 69 12.86 -7.23 -16.36
N ILE A 70 12.68 -6.09 -17.03
CA ILE A 70 13.76 -5.40 -17.74
C ILE A 70 14.88 -4.99 -16.76
N ILE A 71 14.54 -4.37 -15.63
CA ILE A 71 15.51 -4.00 -14.58
C ILE A 71 16.27 -5.25 -14.10
N SER A 72 15.54 -6.34 -13.83
CA SER A 72 16.11 -7.60 -13.38
C SER A 72 17.08 -8.21 -14.39
N THR A 73 16.71 -8.23 -15.68
CA THR A 73 17.57 -8.76 -16.75
C THR A 73 18.83 -7.92 -16.94
N VAL A 74 18.72 -6.59 -16.88
CA VAL A 74 19.90 -5.70 -16.93
C VAL A 74 20.83 -5.95 -15.75
N GLY A 75 20.28 -6.13 -14.54
CA GLY A 75 21.05 -6.50 -13.36
C GLY A 75 21.83 -7.80 -13.55
N LEU A 76 21.18 -8.85 -14.08
CA LEU A 76 21.83 -10.13 -14.36
C LEU A 76 22.95 -10.02 -15.40
N VAL A 77 22.77 -9.22 -16.44
CA VAL A 77 23.81 -8.98 -17.46
C VAL A 77 25.01 -8.25 -16.84
N LYS A 78 24.76 -7.24 -16.00
CA LYS A 78 25.81 -6.44 -15.32
C LYS A 78 26.49 -7.17 -14.17
N LEU A 79 25.94 -8.28 -13.69
CA LEU A 79 26.51 -9.06 -12.58
C LEU A 79 27.93 -9.55 -12.87
N ARG A 80 28.23 -9.87 -14.14
CA ARG A 80 29.57 -10.32 -14.55
C ARG A 80 30.64 -9.24 -14.43
N THR A 81 30.27 -7.98 -14.65
CA THR A 81 31.21 -6.85 -14.63
C THR A 81 31.26 -6.16 -13.27
N ASN A 82 30.16 -6.16 -12.54
CA ASN A 82 30.00 -5.37 -11.31
C ASN A 82 29.86 -6.24 -10.05
N SER A 83 30.44 -7.45 -10.06
CA SER A 83 30.35 -8.38 -8.92
C SER A 83 30.96 -7.82 -7.63
N PHE A 84 31.92 -6.89 -7.73
CA PHE A 84 32.55 -6.23 -6.59
C PHE A 84 31.56 -5.41 -5.73
N ASN A 85 30.43 -4.96 -6.30
CA ASN A 85 29.38 -4.24 -5.56
C ASN A 85 28.68 -5.09 -4.49
N TRP A 86 28.85 -6.42 -4.56
CA TRP A 86 28.33 -7.37 -3.58
C TRP A 86 29.27 -7.59 -2.39
N ASN A 87 30.50 -7.08 -2.47
CA ASN A 87 31.45 -7.20 -1.37
C ASN A 87 30.96 -6.40 -0.16
N ASN A 88 30.99 -7.00 1.03
CA ASN A 88 30.66 -6.37 2.30
C ASN A 88 29.22 -5.86 2.47
N ILE A 89 28.26 -6.28 1.63
CA ILE A 89 26.84 -5.84 1.76
C ILE A 89 26.18 -6.27 3.08
N PHE A 90 26.69 -7.33 3.70
CA PHE A 90 26.22 -7.82 5.00
C PHE A 90 27.08 -7.31 6.18
N ASN A 91 28.09 -6.49 5.91
CA ASN A 91 28.97 -5.94 6.94
C ASN A 91 28.38 -4.66 7.53
N ALA A 92 27.21 -4.79 8.14
CA ALA A 92 26.50 -3.71 8.82
C ALA A 92 26.34 -4.05 10.30
N SER A 93 26.49 -3.05 11.17
CA SER A 93 26.22 -3.21 12.60
C SER A 93 24.71 -3.39 12.83
N PHE A 94 24.34 -4.36 13.66
CA PHE A 94 22.94 -4.60 13.97
C PHE A 94 22.41 -3.49 14.89
N ASP A 95 21.51 -2.67 14.36
CA ASP A 95 20.67 -1.75 15.14
C ASP A 95 19.22 -2.20 15.04
N PHE A 96 18.64 -2.56 16.19
CA PHE A 96 17.29 -3.07 16.30
C PHE A 96 16.24 -2.05 15.82
N GLY A 97 16.44 -0.76 16.12
CA GLY A 97 15.53 0.30 15.67
C GLY A 97 15.62 0.54 14.16
N ALA A 98 16.84 0.55 13.60
CA ALA A 98 17.04 0.64 12.15
C ALA A 98 16.45 -0.56 11.40
N PHE A 99 16.59 -1.76 11.96
CA PHE A 99 16.00 -2.99 11.44
C PHE A 99 14.46 -2.91 11.38
N GLY A 100 13.82 -2.44 12.47
CA GLY A 100 12.37 -2.21 12.50
C GLY A 100 11.90 -1.21 11.44
N ARG A 101 12.59 -0.08 11.29
CA ARG A 101 12.29 0.93 10.26
C ARG A 101 12.41 0.36 8.83
N GLY A 102 13.48 -0.38 8.56
CA GLY A 102 13.67 -1.06 7.28
C GLY A 102 12.57 -2.08 6.99
N LEU A 103 12.17 -2.86 8.01
CA LEU A 103 11.07 -3.82 7.88
C LEU A 103 9.75 -3.16 7.49
N ILE A 104 9.37 -1.99 8.03
CA ILE A 104 8.15 -1.29 7.58
C ILE A 104 8.18 -1.01 6.07
N LYS A 105 9.32 -0.56 5.55
CA LYS A 105 9.45 -0.24 4.11
C LYS A 105 9.36 -1.51 3.26
N VAL A 106 9.92 -2.62 3.76
CA VAL A 106 9.77 -3.94 3.11
C VAL A 106 8.31 -4.40 3.16
N LEU A 107 7.64 -4.32 4.31
CA LEU A 107 6.22 -4.69 4.46
C LEU A 107 5.33 -3.87 3.52
N LEU A 108 5.56 -2.57 3.42
CA LEU A 108 4.84 -1.68 2.51
C LEU A 108 4.95 -2.11 1.05
N THR A 109 6.09 -2.71 0.65
CA THR A 109 6.30 -3.21 -0.73
C THR A 109 5.38 -4.39 -1.06
N TYR A 110 5.00 -5.18 -0.06
CA TYR A 110 4.11 -6.35 -0.22
C TYR A 110 2.66 -6.06 0.18
N GLU A 111 2.34 -4.83 0.59
CA GLU A 111 0.99 -4.45 1.01
C GLU A 111 0.00 -4.51 -0.17
N GLY A 112 -1.27 -4.82 0.13
CA GLY A 112 -2.32 -4.99 -0.88
C GLY A 112 -2.61 -6.42 -1.30
N TRP A 113 -1.92 -7.41 -0.70
CA TRP A 113 -2.24 -8.85 -0.85
C TRP A 113 -3.69 -9.19 -0.43
N ASN A 114 -4.27 -8.39 0.46
CA ASN A 114 -5.64 -8.50 0.95
C ASN A 114 -6.68 -7.87 0.00
N ASN A 115 -6.27 -7.08 -1.00
CA ASN A 115 -7.18 -6.34 -1.87
C ASN A 115 -8.13 -7.25 -2.66
N ILE A 116 -7.66 -8.44 -3.05
CA ILE A 116 -8.47 -9.45 -3.74
C ILE A 116 -9.67 -9.91 -2.91
N ASN A 117 -9.55 -9.90 -1.57
CA ASN A 117 -10.64 -10.30 -0.68
C ASN A 117 -11.81 -9.32 -0.74
N TYR A 118 -11.55 -8.03 -1.02
CA TYR A 118 -12.60 -7.01 -1.16
C TYR A 118 -13.34 -7.11 -2.50
N LEU A 119 -12.75 -7.80 -3.48
CA LEU A 119 -13.31 -7.98 -4.82
C LEU A 119 -14.02 -9.33 -4.97
N ILE A 120 -14.00 -10.18 -3.95
CA ILE A 120 -14.50 -11.56 -4.01
C ILE A 120 -15.96 -11.64 -4.48
N GLY A 121 -16.79 -10.66 -4.10
CA GLY A 121 -18.21 -10.60 -4.45
C GLY A 121 -18.50 -10.16 -5.89
N GLU A 122 -17.50 -9.62 -6.61
CA GLU A 122 -17.65 -9.20 -8.01
C GLU A 122 -17.14 -10.26 -9.00
N PHE A 123 -16.54 -11.35 -8.52
CA PHE A 123 -16.17 -12.47 -9.39
C PHE A 123 -17.42 -13.23 -9.83
N ASN A 124 -17.71 -13.20 -11.12
CA ASN A 124 -18.78 -14.01 -11.70
C ASN A 124 -18.40 -15.50 -11.59
N PRO A 125 -19.23 -16.34 -10.95
CA PRO A 125 -19.00 -17.77 -10.94
C PRO A 125 -19.09 -18.30 -12.37
N ARG A 126 -18.09 -19.07 -12.82
CA ARG A 126 -18.21 -19.81 -14.08
C ARG A 126 -19.23 -20.96 -13.89
N PRO A 127 -20.09 -21.27 -14.89
CA PRO A 127 -21.19 -22.21 -14.70
C PRO A 127 -20.75 -23.66 -14.43
N ASP A 128 -19.57 -24.05 -14.92
CA ASP A 128 -19.25 -25.47 -15.10
C ASP A 128 -18.43 -26.08 -13.96
N ASN A 129 -18.89 -25.93 -12.71
CA ASN A 129 -18.67 -26.85 -11.57
C ASN A 129 -18.60 -26.07 -10.25
N LEU A 130 -19.58 -26.38 -9.40
CA LEU A 130 -19.93 -25.75 -8.14
C LEU A 130 -18.83 -25.91 -7.06
N GLN A 131 -17.78 -25.11 -7.14
CA GLN A 131 -16.82 -24.77 -6.09
C GLN A 131 -16.16 -23.46 -6.53
N TYR A 132 -15.57 -22.67 -5.64
CA TYR A 132 -14.80 -21.43 -5.92
C TYR A 132 -15.56 -20.09 -5.84
N PRO A 133 -15.31 -19.34 -4.75
CA PRO A 133 -14.16 -18.42 -4.70
C PRO A 133 -12.95 -18.92 -3.89
N SER A 134 -13.21 -19.74 -2.87
CA SER A 134 -12.23 -20.08 -1.82
C SER A 134 -11.00 -20.82 -2.32
N ILE A 135 -11.14 -21.70 -3.32
CA ILE A 135 -10.01 -22.50 -3.79
C ILE A 135 -9.15 -21.70 -4.81
N ILE A 136 -9.72 -20.71 -5.53
CA ILE A 136 -8.99 -19.87 -6.50
C ILE A 136 -8.14 -18.93 -5.65
N LEU A 137 -8.73 -18.36 -4.60
CA LEU A 137 -8.01 -17.59 -3.59
C LEU A 137 -6.93 -18.42 -2.90
N LYS A 138 -7.21 -19.69 -2.57
CA LYS A 138 -6.26 -20.59 -1.91
C LYS A 138 -4.95 -20.74 -2.70
N TYR A 139 -5.01 -20.81 -4.03
CA TYR A 139 -3.83 -20.98 -4.87
C TYR A 139 -3.33 -19.68 -5.49
N SER A 140 -4.23 -18.80 -5.94
CA SER A 140 -3.89 -17.53 -6.59
C SER A 140 -3.17 -16.57 -5.64
N SER A 141 -3.61 -16.45 -4.38
CA SER A 141 -2.96 -15.56 -3.42
C SER A 141 -1.50 -15.93 -3.13
N PRO A 142 -1.15 -17.17 -2.74
CA PRO A 142 0.25 -17.52 -2.52
C PRO A 142 1.08 -17.46 -3.80
N ILE A 143 0.55 -17.85 -4.96
CA ILE A 143 1.26 -17.73 -6.24
C ILE A 143 1.58 -16.27 -6.55
N SER A 144 0.61 -15.36 -6.37
CA SER A 144 0.81 -13.92 -6.58
C SER A 144 1.90 -13.35 -5.66
N VAL A 145 1.91 -13.74 -4.39
CA VAL A 145 2.94 -13.32 -3.42
C VAL A 145 4.31 -13.88 -3.81
N CYS A 146 4.39 -15.15 -4.21
CA CYS A 146 5.64 -15.77 -4.66
C CYS A 146 6.22 -15.09 -5.91
N ILE A 147 5.38 -14.78 -6.91
CA ILE A 147 5.82 -14.07 -8.13
C ILE A 147 6.33 -12.67 -7.75
N THR A 148 5.59 -11.96 -6.89
CA THR A 148 6.00 -10.63 -6.41
C THR A 148 7.33 -10.70 -5.67
N PHE A 149 7.50 -11.69 -4.80
CA PHE A 149 8.75 -11.91 -4.06
C PHE A 149 9.94 -12.11 -4.99
N ILE A 150 9.81 -12.99 -5.99
CA ILE A 150 10.87 -13.26 -6.97
C ILE A 150 11.24 -11.97 -7.70
N ILE A 151 10.26 -11.24 -8.25
CA ILE A 151 10.52 -10.00 -9.01
C ILE A 151 11.17 -8.93 -8.13
N CYS A 152 10.69 -8.73 -6.91
CA CYS A 152 11.27 -7.76 -5.97
C CYS A 152 12.69 -8.16 -5.57
N PHE A 153 12.94 -9.45 -5.32
CA PHE A 153 14.27 -9.96 -5.01
C PHE A 153 15.25 -9.71 -6.17
N LEU A 154 14.86 -10.07 -7.41
CA LEU A 154 15.70 -9.83 -8.58
C LEU A 154 15.92 -8.33 -8.83
N SER A 155 14.91 -7.49 -8.61
CA SER A 155 15.03 -6.04 -8.77
C SER A 155 15.99 -5.43 -7.74
N ASN A 156 15.93 -5.87 -6.48
CA ASN A 156 16.88 -5.45 -5.45
C ASN A 156 18.31 -5.92 -5.78
N ALA A 157 18.47 -7.15 -6.24
CA ALA A 157 19.75 -7.66 -6.71
C ALA A 157 20.30 -6.81 -7.89
N ALA A 158 19.43 -6.39 -8.81
CA ALA A 158 19.80 -5.51 -9.91
C ALA A 158 20.24 -4.12 -9.42
N PHE A 159 19.53 -3.53 -8.45
CA PHE A 159 19.93 -2.25 -7.86
C PHE A 159 21.28 -2.33 -7.16
N ILE A 160 21.54 -3.37 -6.36
CA ILE A 160 22.84 -3.60 -5.71
C ILE A 160 23.94 -3.76 -6.78
N THR A 161 23.69 -4.57 -7.81
CA THR A 161 24.67 -4.86 -8.85
C THR A 161 25.06 -3.61 -9.66
N VAL A 162 24.08 -2.78 -10.02
CA VAL A 162 24.32 -1.64 -10.92
C VAL A 162 24.75 -0.40 -10.15
N VAL A 163 24.06 -0.05 -9.06
CA VAL A 163 24.32 1.20 -8.30
C VAL A 163 25.40 0.99 -7.24
N GLY A 164 25.52 -0.21 -6.69
CA GLY A 164 26.40 -0.51 -5.57
C GLY A 164 25.80 -0.18 -4.21
N TYR A 165 26.29 -0.87 -3.18
CA TYR A 165 26.04 -0.53 -1.79
C TYR A 165 27.22 0.29 -1.28
N ASN A 166 26.99 1.51 -0.80
CA ASN A 166 28.01 2.26 -0.10
C ASN A 166 27.47 2.77 1.26
N PRO A 167 28.04 2.29 2.38
CA PRO A 167 27.53 2.55 3.72
C PRO A 167 27.63 4.03 4.14
N ASN A 168 28.50 4.82 3.48
CA ASN A 168 28.67 6.25 3.77
C ASN A 168 27.59 7.14 3.14
N TYR A 169 26.74 6.59 2.27
CA TYR A 169 25.59 7.34 1.72
C TYR A 169 24.41 7.43 2.69
N SER A 170 24.43 6.64 3.76
CA SER A 170 23.28 6.46 4.66
C SER A 170 22.95 7.64 5.57
N THR A 171 23.77 8.71 5.61
CA THR A 171 23.64 9.69 6.69
C THR A 171 23.27 11.12 6.26
N TYR A 172 23.63 11.62 5.08
CA TYR A 172 23.39 13.06 4.81
C TYR A 172 23.11 13.52 3.35
N ASN A 173 23.27 12.70 2.31
CA ASN A 173 23.13 13.18 0.91
C ASN A 173 22.57 12.14 -0.08
N GLU A 174 21.28 11.81 0.02
CA GLU A 174 20.57 11.10 -1.07
C GLU A 174 19.32 11.86 -1.50
N SER A 175 19.50 12.94 -2.26
CA SER A 175 18.38 13.62 -2.93
C SER A 175 17.83 12.84 -4.13
N THR A 176 18.47 11.72 -4.53
CA THR A 176 18.10 10.96 -5.74
C THR A 176 17.71 9.51 -5.39
N PRO A 177 16.45 9.12 -5.63
CA PRO A 177 15.94 7.76 -5.44
C PRO A 177 16.70 6.68 -6.22
N MET A 178 16.77 5.47 -5.65
CA MET A 178 17.48 4.32 -6.22
C MET A 178 17.12 3.98 -7.69
N PRO A 179 15.84 3.97 -8.10
CA PRO A 179 15.51 3.68 -9.51
C PRO A 179 16.09 4.70 -10.48
N MET A 180 16.20 5.97 -10.06
CA MET A 180 16.77 7.02 -10.89
C MET A 180 18.29 6.91 -10.99
N ARG A 181 18.96 6.55 -9.88
CA ARG A 181 20.40 6.23 -9.87
C ARG A 181 20.72 5.05 -10.77
N PHE A 182 19.87 4.02 -10.75
CA PHE A 182 19.99 2.88 -11.66
C PHE A 182 19.96 3.31 -13.13
N GLY A 183 19.01 4.17 -13.51
CA GLY A 183 18.96 4.74 -14.85
C GLY A 183 20.19 5.59 -15.19
N GLN A 184 20.69 6.36 -14.22
CA GLN A 184 21.88 7.18 -14.36
C GLN A 184 23.14 6.35 -14.63
N GLU A 185 23.33 5.22 -13.94
CA GLU A 185 24.49 4.36 -14.14
C GLU A 185 24.48 3.64 -15.51
N ILE A 186 23.30 3.40 -16.08
CA ILE A 186 23.20 2.65 -17.36
C ILE A 186 23.22 3.59 -18.56
N PHE A 187 22.45 4.68 -18.52
CA PHE A 187 22.25 5.56 -19.67
C PHE A 187 22.62 7.03 -19.38
N GLY A 188 23.22 7.33 -18.22
CA GLY A 188 23.52 8.70 -17.82
C GLY A 188 22.26 9.51 -17.48
N GLU A 189 22.37 10.84 -17.60
CA GLU A 189 21.26 11.77 -17.32
C GLU A 189 19.93 11.46 -18.05
N PRO A 190 19.89 11.07 -19.34
CA PRO A 190 18.61 10.70 -19.97
C PRO A 190 18.00 9.45 -19.33
N GLY A 191 18.81 8.50 -18.86
CA GLY A 191 18.36 7.33 -18.11
C GLY A 191 17.70 7.68 -16.78
N LYS A 192 18.25 8.68 -16.08
CA LYS A 192 17.69 9.21 -14.84
C LYS A 192 16.26 9.74 -15.03
N ASN A 193 16.06 10.55 -16.07
CA ASN A 193 14.74 11.11 -16.41
C ASN A 193 13.77 10.03 -16.87
N PHE A 194 14.24 9.08 -17.68
CA PHE A 194 13.43 7.96 -18.14
C PHE A 194 12.92 7.11 -16.96
N MET A 195 13.81 6.76 -16.02
CA MET A 195 13.43 6.01 -14.83
C MET A 195 12.45 6.79 -13.95
N SER A 196 12.63 8.11 -13.81
CA SER A 196 11.67 8.96 -13.10
C SER A 196 10.26 8.86 -13.71
N LEU A 197 10.15 8.95 -15.04
CA LEU A 197 8.87 8.81 -15.76
C LEU A 197 8.24 7.42 -15.52
N LEU A 198 9.04 6.35 -15.62
CA LEU A 198 8.55 4.98 -15.37
C LEU A 198 8.01 4.81 -13.95
N VAL A 199 8.70 5.37 -12.95
CA VAL A 199 8.26 5.35 -11.55
C VAL A 199 6.99 6.17 -11.35
N SER A 200 6.86 7.34 -12.01
CA SER A 200 5.64 8.15 -11.98
C SER A 200 4.42 7.39 -12.54
N ILE A 201 4.57 6.68 -13.66
CA ILE A 201 3.50 5.85 -14.25
C ILE A 201 3.17 4.65 -13.34
N SER A 202 4.18 4.02 -12.73
CA SER A 202 3.97 2.92 -11.78
C SER A 202 3.20 3.36 -10.52
N THR A 203 3.55 4.50 -9.95
CA THR A 203 2.87 5.06 -8.77
C THR A 203 1.46 5.54 -9.13
N PHE A 204 1.24 6.09 -10.33
CA PHE A 204 -0.10 6.37 -10.86
C PHE A 204 -0.97 5.11 -10.91
N GLY A 205 -0.43 3.99 -11.40
CA GLY A 205 -1.13 2.70 -11.39
C GLY A 205 -1.45 2.19 -10.00
N CYS A 206 -0.55 2.40 -9.02
CA CYS A 206 -0.80 2.10 -7.61
C CYS A 206 -2.00 2.89 -7.07
N VAL A 207 -2.01 4.21 -7.27
CA VAL A 207 -3.12 5.10 -6.88
C VAL A 207 -4.44 4.64 -7.50
N SER A 208 -4.44 4.30 -8.78
CA SER A 208 -5.64 3.79 -9.47
C SER A 208 -6.18 2.49 -8.87
N ALA A 209 -5.31 1.52 -8.61
CA ALA A 209 -5.70 0.24 -8.02
C ALA A 209 -6.23 0.41 -6.57
N LEU A 210 -5.63 1.30 -5.79
CA LEU A 210 -6.09 1.63 -4.44
C LEU A 210 -7.46 2.32 -4.46
N ILE A 211 -7.67 3.29 -5.36
CA ILE A 211 -8.98 3.96 -5.52
C ILE A 211 -10.07 2.97 -5.90
N PHE A 212 -9.76 2.07 -6.84
CA PHE A 212 -10.67 1.04 -7.27
C PHE A 212 -11.05 0.11 -6.11
N THR A 213 -10.08 -0.33 -5.32
CA THR A 213 -10.33 -1.27 -4.22
C THR A 213 -11.08 -0.62 -3.06
N TYR A 214 -10.68 0.59 -2.65
CA TYR A 214 -11.23 1.22 -1.45
C TYR A 214 -12.67 1.72 -1.60
N SER A 215 -13.10 2.08 -2.81
CA SER A 215 -14.50 2.41 -3.07
C SER A 215 -15.45 1.25 -2.74
N ARG A 216 -14.99 0.00 -2.89
CA ARG A 216 -15.75 -1.22 -2.53
C ARG A 216 -15.76 -1.49 -1.04
N ILE A 217 -14.67 -1.15 -0.34
CA ILE A 217 -14.63 -1.19 1.12
C ILE A 217 -15.66 -0.20 1.70
N ILE A 218 -15.74 1.01 1.14
CA ILE A 218 -16.73 2.01 1.52
C ILE A 218 -18.16 1.47 1.28
N LYS A 219 -18.41 0.86 0.11
CA LYS A 219 -19.71 0.22 -0.16
C LYS A 219 -20.05 -0.86 0.87
N TYR A 220 -19.13 -1.79 1.14
CA TYR A 220 -19.35 -2.87 2.10
C TYR A 220 -19.57 -2.33 3.52
N ALA A 221 -18.85 -1.28 3.92
CA ALA A 221 -19.07 -0.60 5.19
C ALA A 221 -20.48 0.03 5.27
N SER A 222 -21.03 0.51 4.15
CA SER A 222 -22.39 1.04 4.08
C SER A 222 -23.46 -0.05 4.14
N GLU A 223 -23.25 -1.17 3.43
CA GLU A 223 -24.13 -2.35 3.44
C GLU A 223 -24.25 -2.96 4.85
N THR A 224 -23.15 -2.97 5.60
CA THR A 224 -23.08 -3.43 7.00
C THR A 224 -23.53 -2.35 8.00
N GLY A 225 -23.91 -1.17 7.51
CA GLY A 225 -24.44 -0.04 8.26
C GLY A 225 -23.41 0.70 9.13
N PHE A 226 -22.11 0.53 8.89
CA PHE A 226 -21.04 1.25 9.59
C PHE A 226 -20.95 2.73 9.17
N ILE A 227 -21.26 3.01 7.91
CA ILE A 227 -21.33 4.37 7.36
C ILE A 227 -22.72 4.63 6.78
N PRO A 228 -23.11 5.89 6.49
CA PRO A 228 -24.44 6.23 5.98
C PRO A 228 -24.84 5.40 4.75
N SER A 229 -26.14 5.10 4.63
CA SER A 229 -26.71 4.29 3.54
C SER A 229 -26.56 4.92 2.15
N LEU A 230 -26.23 6.21 2.08
CA LEU A 230 -25.93 6.95 0.84
C LEU A 230 -24.80 6.31 0.02
N PHE A 231 -23.94 5.51 0.65
CA PHE A 231 -22.81 4.81 0.02
C PHE A 231 -23.10 3.33 -0.28
N ARG A 232 -24.35 2.87 -0.18
CA ARG A 232 -24.70 1.46 -0.36
C ARG A 232 -24.86 1.08 -1.82
N ASP A 233 -25.46 1.97 -2.59
CA ASP A 233 -25.96 1.63 -3.93
C ASP A 233 -24.95 1.98 -5.03
N TYR A 234 -25.04 1.23 -6.14
CA TYR A 234 -24.44 1.63 -7.41
C TYR A 234 -25.28 2.73 -8.05
N ASN A 235 -24.65 3.64 -8.78
CA ASN A 235 -25.38 4.62 -9.55
C ASN A 235 -26.18 3.92 -10.67
N ARG A 236 -27.50 4.20 -10.75
CA ARG A 236 -28.44 3.58 -11.69
C ARG A 236 -28.06 3.77 -13.17
N ASN A 237 -27.39 4.86 -13.52
CA ASN A 237 -27.09 5.18 -14.91
C ASN A 237 -25.75 4.61 -15.41
N LEU A 238 -24.76 4.55 -14.52
CA LEU A 238 -23.38 4.19 -14.89
C LEU A 238 -22.96 2.80 -14.36
N ASN A 239 -23.76 2.19 -13.46
CA ASN A 239 -23.38 0.99 -12.71
C ASN A 239 -22.01 1.13 -12.01
N THR A 240 -21.63 2.36 -11.64
CA THR A 240 -20.38 2.70 -10.95
C THR A 240 -20.61 3.23 -9.54
N LEU A 241 -19.57 3.20 -8.72
CA LEU A 241 -19.56 3.59 -7.30
C LEU A 241 -19.34 5.10 -7.12
N VAL A 242 -20.23 5.93 -7.70
CA VAL A 242 -20.00 7.39 -7.79
C VAL A 242 -19.90 8.04 -6.41
N ASN A 243 -20.83 7.78 -5.50
CA ASN A 243 -20.84 8.41 -4.17
C ASN A 243 -19.59 8.04 -3.36
N GLN A 244 -19.15 6.78 -3.45
CA GLN A 244 -18.00 6.25 -2.75
C GLN A 244 -16.70 6.85 -3.32
N LEU A 245 -16.58 6.91 -4.64
CA LEU A 245 -15.43 7.50 -5.34
C LEU A 245 -15.32 9.01 -5.05
N CYS A 246 -16.43 9.75 -5.06
CA CYS A 246 -16.46 11.17 -4.73
C CYS A 246 -16.11 11.43 -3.25
N ALA A 247 -16.65 10.65 -2.31
CA ALA A 247 -16.31 10.77 -0.89
C ALA A 247 -14.82 10.50 -0.64
N GLN A 248 -14.27 9.51 -1.33
CA GLN A 248 -12.86 9.20 -1.26
C GLN A 248 -11.98 10.32 -1.85
N PHE A 249 -12.36 10.88 -3.00
CA PHE A 249 -11.66 12.03 -3.59
C PHE A 249 -11.68 13.23 -2.64
N LEU A 250 -12.85 13.57 -2.08
CA LEU A 250 -13.01 14.69 -1.14
C LEU A 250 -12.16 14.50 0.13
N TYR A 251 -12.12 13.28 0.67
CA TYR A 251 -11.25 12.97 1.80
C TYR A 251 -9.76 13.16 1.44
N CYS A 252 -9.32 12.66 0.28
CA CYS A 252 -7.93 12.81 -0.16
C CYS A 252 -7.58 14.29 -0.42
N PHE A 253 -8.52 15.06 -0.94
CA PHE A 253 -8.38 16.50 -1.16
C PHE A 253 -8.19 17.27 0.15
N ILE A 254 -9.06 17.05 1.13
CA ILE A 254 -8.97 17.66 2.47
C ILE A 254 -7.64 17.28 3.13
N LEU A 255 -7.27 15.99 3.07
CA LEU A 255 -6.03 15.50 3.67
C LEU A 255 -4.81 16.19 3.03
N SER A 256 -4.77 16.28 1.70
CA SER A 256 -3.66 16.93 0.99
C SER A 256 -3.52 18.40 1.35
N PHE A 257 -4.64 19.11 1.50
CA PHE A 257 -4.65 20.51 1.93
C PHE A 257 -4.13 20.68 3.36
N ILE A 258 -4.53 19.81 4.29
CA ILE A 258 -4.05 19.83 5.69
C ILE A 258 -2.54 19.62 5.76
N PHE A 259 -2.02 18.64 5.02
CA PHE A 259 -0.59 18.29 5.09
C PHE A 259 0.32 19.28 4.38
N LEU A 260 -0.19 20.05 3.41
CA LEU A 260 0.58 21.11 2.76
C LEU A 260 0.81 22.32 3.68
N ILE A 261 -0.15 22.65 4.55
CA ILE A 261 -0.08 23.85 5.39
C ILE A 261 0.99 23.72 6.49
N LYS A 262 1.40 22.50 6.85
CA LYS A 262 1.97 22.26 8.19
C LYS A 262 3.30 21.50 8.28
N MET A 263 3.95 21.07 7.19
CA MET A 263 5.07 20.12 7.31
C MET A 263 6.31 20.47 6.48
N ASP A 264 7.45 20.57 7.16
CA ASP A 264 8.83 20.50 6.60
C ASP A 264 9.26 19.04 6.30
N TYR A 265 8.38 18.06 6.53
CA TYR A 265 8.67 16.63 6.38
C TYR A 265 8.23 16.07 5.03
N ASN A 266 8.88 15.01 4.56
CA ASN A 266 8.44 14.23 3.40
C ASN A 266 7.03 13.65 3.65
N ILE A 267 6.01 14.31 3.10
CA ILE A 267 4.59 13.98 3.28
C ILE A 267 4.31 12.53 2.89
N SER A 268 4.92 12.02 1.81
CA SER A 268 4.74 10.64 1.34
C SER A 268 5.28 9.61 2.33
N ASP A 269 6.47 9.82 2.90
CA ASP A 269 7.05 8.95 3.91
C ASP A 269 6.23 8.93 5.19
N PHE A 270 5.78 10.10 5.63
CA PHE A 270 4.93 10.25 6.81
C PHE A 270 3.60 9.50 6.66
N LEU A 271 2.86 9.79 5.58
CA LEU A 271 1.54 9.21 5.35
C LEU A 271 1.60 7.71 5.08
N SER A 272 2.61 7.23 4.34
CA SER A 272 2.82 5.79 4.11
C SER A 272 3.19 5.07 5.42
N GLY A 273 4.09 5.64 6.22
CA GLY A 273 4.49 5.10 7.52
C GLY A 273 3.32 5.02 8.51
N ALA A 274 2.54 6.09 8.61
CA ALA A 274 1.32 6.10 9.43
C ALA A 274 0.36 4.99 8.98
N SER A 275 0.06 4.92 7.68
CA SER A 275 -0.84 3.92 7.09
C SER A 275 -0.36 2.50 7.39
N GLN A 276 0.92 2.20 7.14
CA GLN A 276 1.51 0.88 7.36
C GLN A 276 1.43 0.45 8.82
N TYR A 277 1.68 1.37 9.74
CA TYR A 277 1.59 1.09 11.16
C TYR A 277 0.16 0.72 11.58
N ALA A 278 -0.85 1.43 11.06
CA ALA A 278 -2.26 1.06 11.32
C ALA A 278 -2.65 -0.29 10.70
N PHE A 279 -2.13 -0.62 9.51
CA PHE A 279 -2.34 -1.94 8.90
C PHE A 279 -1.78 -3.05 9.78
N ILE A 280 -0.58 -2.89 10.35
CA ILE A 280 0.02 -3.87 11.26
C ILE A 280 -0.88 -4.13 12.48
N ILE A 281 -1.43 -3.08 13.10
CA ILE A 281 -2.35 -3.22 14.24
C ILE A 281 -3.63 -3.96 13.81
N TYR A 282 -4.22 -3.58 12.67
CA TYR A 282 -5.41 -4.23 12.13
C TYR A 282 -5.17 -5.71 11.80
N HIS A 283 -4.01 -6.04 11.25
CA HIS A 283 -3.60 -7.42 11.01
C HIS A 283 -3.45 -8.21 12.32
N GLY A 284 -2.92 -7.58 13.38
CA GLY A 284 -2.80 -8.20 14.70
C GLY A 284 -4.16 -8.50 15.30
N ALA A 285 -5.07 -7.52 15.27
CA ALA A 285 -6.45 -7.70 15.72
C ALA A 285 -7.18 -8.78 14.92
N SER A 286 -7.00 -8.82 13.60
CA SER A 286 -7.60 -9.83 12.72
C SER A 286 -7.06 -11.24 13.00
N ALA A 287 -5.75 -11.38 13.23
CA ALA A 287 -5.13 -12.66 13.60
C ALA A 287 -5.61 -13.15 14.96
N LEU A 288 -5.72 -12.25 15.95
CA LEU A 288 -6.26 -12.56 17.27
C LEU A 288 -7.74 -12.96 17.21
N CYS A 289 -8.53 -12.28 16.38
CA CYS A 289 -9.91 -12.66 16.11
C CYS A 289 -10.00 -14.08 15.52
N LEU A 290 -9.18 -14.40 14.52
CA LEU A 290 -9.12 -15.74 13.92
C LEU A 290 -8.73 -16.81 14.94
N TYR A 291 -7.76 -16.51 15.81
CA TYR A 291 -7.36 -17.40 16.91
C TYR A 291 -8.51 -17.69 17.87
N ILE A 292 -9.25 -16.66 18.31
CA ILE A 292 -10.42 -16.81 19.19
C ILE A 292 -11.53 -17.61 18.50
N ILE A 293 -11.83 -17.31 17.23
CA ILE A 293 -12.84 -18.03 16.45
C ILE A 293 -12.48 -19.51 16.34
N ARG A 294 -11.20 -19.84 16.17
CA ARG A 294 -10.73 -21.23 16.09
C ARG A 294 -10.92 -22.01 17.38
N ILE A 295 -10.74 -21.36 18.53
CA ILE A 295 -10.99 -21.98 19.83
C ILE A 295 -12.49 -22.18 20.03
N ARG A 296 -13.31 -21.16 19.70
CA ARG A 296 -14.76 -21.21 19.92
C ARG A 296 -15.50 -22.16 18.98
N LEU A 297 -15.05 -22.28 17.73
CA LEU A 297 -15.69 -23.11 16.68
C LEU A 297 -14.88 -24.37 16.37
N ARG A 298 -14.27 -24.98 17.40
CA ARG A 298 -13.40 -26.16 17.25
C ARG A 298 -14.08 -27.34 16.55
N ASP A 299 -15.39 -27.50 16.77
CA ASP A 299 -16.16 -28.65 16.29
C ASP A 299 -16.76 -28.44 14.89
N THR A 300 -16.50 -27.30 14.25
CA THR A 300 -16.93 -27.05 12.88
C THR A 300 -15.87 -27.55 11.89
N ASN A 301 -16.31 -28.14 10.77
CA ASN A 301 -15.44 -28.52 9.65
C ASN A 301 -15.45 -27.41 8.59
N PRO A 302 -14.57 -26.38 8.69
CA PRO A 302 -14.57 -25.30 7.72
C PRO A 302 -14.07 -25.81 6.36
N ARG A 303 -14.64 -25.27 5.28
CA ARG A 303 -14.21 -25.55 3.89
C ARG A 303 -12.73 -25.24 3.63
N PHE A 304 -12.15 -24.34 4.43
CA PHE A 304 -10.73 -23.99 4.39
C PHE A 304 -10.17 -23.93 5.80
N SER A 305 -9.04 -24.60 6.02
CA SER A 305 -8.41 -24.67 7.34
C SER A 305 -6.93 -24.33 7.30
N ILE A 306 -6.47 -23.56 8.29
CA ILE A 306 -5.08 -23.21 8.52
C ILE A 306 -4.71 -23.74 9.91
N SER A 307 -3.48 -24.24 10.05
CA SER A 307 -2.92 -24.69 11.32
C SER A 307 -2.88 -23.56 12.34
N ILE A 308 -3.29 -23.83 13.58
CA ILE A 308 -3.27 -22.82 14.67
C ILE A 308 -1.85 -22.30 14.93
N TYR A 309 -0.83 -23.14 14.72
CA TYR A 309 0.58 -22.76 14.83
C TYR A 309 0.96 -21.63 13.88
N MET A 310 0.41 -21.61 12.65
CA MET A 310 0.66 -20.52 11.71
C MET A 310 0.08 -19.19 12.19
N VAL A 311 -1.10 -19.22 12.85
CA VAL A 311 -1.72 -18.03 13.43
C VAL A 311 -0.91 -17.50 14.61
N ILE A 312 -0.40 -18.39 15.46
CA ILE A 312 0.46 -18.02 16.61
C ILE A 312 1.78 -17.41 16.13
N ILE A 313 2.44 -18.01 15.14
CA ILE A 313 3.68 -17.48 14.55
C ILE A 313 3.42 -16.08 13.96
N TYR A 314 2.32 -15.91 13.22
CA TYR A 314 1.97 -14.61 12.65
C TYR A 314 1.70 -13.54 13.71
N LEU A 315 1.02 -13.89 14.80
CA LEU A 315 0.83 -12.99 15.95
C LEU A 315 2.16 -12.58 16.59
N PHE A 316 3.08 -13.52 16.76
CA PHE A 316 4.40 -13.24 17.32
C PHE A 316 5.20 -12.27 16.43
N ILE A 317 5.16 -12.46 15.11
CA ILE A 317 5.78 -11.54 14.14
C ILE A 317 5.19 -10.13 14.25
N ILE A 318 3.87 -10.00 14.37
CA ILE A 318 3.22 -8.68 14.51
C ILE A 318 3.62 -8.00 15.81
N ILE A 319 3.61 -8.72 16.93
CA ILE A 319 4.02 -8.17 18.23
C ILE A 319 5.49 -7.71 18.16
N PHE A 320 6.36 -8.54 17.59
CA PHE A 320 7.76 -8.20 17.37
C PHE A 320 7.91 -6.92 16.54
N LEU A 321 7.15 -6.78 15.44
CA LEU A 321 7.18 -5.58 14.61
C LEU A 321 6.74 -4.33 15.38
N ILE A 322 5.63 -4.41 16.12
CA ILE A 322 5.13 -3.28 16.92
C ILE A 322 6.20 -2.83 17.93
N ILE A 323 6.86 -3.77 18.60
CA ILE A 323 7.93 -3.48 19.55
C ILE A 323 9.15 -2.87 18.84
N ALA A 324 9.62 -3.49 17.75
CA ALA A 324 10.78 -3.00 16.99
C ALA A 324 10.60 -1.57 16.49
N LEU A 325 9.37 -1.17 16.20
CA LEU A 325 9.02 0.16 15.72
C LEU A 325 8.90 1.21 16.82
N LEU A 326 8.68 0.80 18.07
CA LEU A 326 8.66 1.70 19.22
C LEU A 326 10.07 1.99 19.73
N VAL A 327 11.05 1.12 19.44
CA VAL A 327 12.44 1.33 19.85
C VAL A 327 13.11 2.37 18.94
N PRO A 328 13.63 3.48 19.49
CA PRO A 328 14.33 4.47 18.71
C PRO A 328 15.64 3.91 18.13
N PRO A 329 15.98 4.28 16.89
CA PRO A 329 17.30 4.00 16.34
C PRO A 329 18.38 4.77 17.09
N ARG A 330 19.63 4.31 16.97
CA ARG A 330 20.77 4.95 17.65
C ARG A 330 21.03 6.40 17.23
N ASP A 331 20.51 6.82 16.08
CA ASP A 331 20.64 8.17 15.52
C ASP A 331 19.83 9.24 16.28
N GLY A 332 18.94 8.84 17.21
CA GLY A 332 18.21 9.77 18.09
C GLY A 332 17.09 10.59 17.42
N SER A 333 16.72 10.33 16.16
CA SER A 333 15.56 10.97 15.53
C SER A 333 14.26 10.31 15.99
N TYR A 334 13.32 11.13 16.47
CA TYR A 334 11.99 10.70 16.95
C TYR A 334 10.84 11.13 16.02
N ASP A 335 11.14 11.77 14.88
CA ASP A 335 10.11 12.38 14.00
C ASP A 335 9.11 11.34 13.47
N TYR A 336 9.56 10.10 13.27
CA TYR A 336 8.73 9.02 12.75
C TYR A 336 7.64 8.57 13.74
N LEU A 337 7.84 8.76 15.06
CA LEU A 337 6.86 8.36 16.09
C LEU A 337 5.57 9.16 15.97
N ILE A 338 5.62 10.39 15.45
CA ILE A 338 4.44 11.22 15.22
C ILE A 338 3.46 10.47 14.29
N SER A 339 3.98 9.82 13.24
CA SER A 339 3.16 9.01 12.33
C SER A 339 2.41 7.90 13.08
N TYR A 340 3.08 7.22 14.01
CA TYR A 340 2.53 6.09 14.76
C TYR A 340 1.54 6.54 15.84
N CYS A 341 1.80 7.67 16.50
CA CYS A 341 0.87 8.30 17.43
C CYS A 341 -0.44 8.66 16.74
N ILE A 342 -0.39 9.23 15.53
CA ILE A 342 -1.59 9.53 14.74
C ILE A 342 -2.34 8.24 14.39
N SER A 343 -1.63 7.15 14.07
CA SER A 343 -2.26 5.85 13.83
C SER A 343 -3.06 5.37 15.04
N TRP A 344 -2.51 5.48 16.25
CA TRP A 344 -3.21 5.13 17.49
C TRP A 344 -4.42 6.01 17.75
N VAL A 345 -4.31 7.33 17.55
CA VAL A 345 -5.44 8.26 17.68
C VAL A 345 -6.54 7.91 16.68
N ALA A 346 -6.21 7.61 15.44
CA ALA A 346 -7.17 7.22 14.41
C ALA A 346 -7.90 5.92 14.76
N ILE A 347 -7.19 4.94 15.32
CA ILE A 347 -7.78 3.67 15.79
C ILE A 347 -8.70 3.92 16.98
N ALA A 348 -8.27 4.71 17.96
CA ALA A 348 -9.08 5.06 19.14
C ALA A 348 -10.38 5.76 18.72
N LEU A 349 -10.30 6.73 17.80
CA LEU A 349 -11.47 7.38 17.22
C LEU A 349 -12.40 6.38 16.52
N GLY A 350 -11.84 5.43 15.76
CA GLY A 350 -12.62 4.37 15.13
C GLY A 350 -13.39 3.50 16.12
N ILE A 351 -12.75 3.14 17.25
CA ILE A 351 -13.38 2.37 18.33
C ILE A 351 -14.49 3.19 19.00
N ILE A 352 -14.25 4.48 19.28
CA ILE A 352 -15.24 5.38 19.88
C ILE A 352 -16.47 5.50 18.98
N ILE A 353 -16.27 5.73 17.68
CA ILE A 353 -17.37 5.82 16.70
C ILE A 353 -18.16 4.52 16.67
N TRP A 354 -17.47 3.37 16.71
CA TRP A 354 -18.12 2.06 16.75
C TRP A 354 -18.94 1.83 18.02
N ASP A 355 -18.41 2.20 19.19
CA ASP A 355 -19.13 2.07 20.47
C ASP A 355 -20.38 2.96 20.52
N ILE A 356 -20.26 4.23 20.11
CA ILE A 356 -21.38 5.17 20.01
C ILE A 356 -22.46 4.61 19.09
N ARG A 357 -22.08 4.11 17.90
CA ARG A 357 -23.00 3.49 16.95
C ARG A 357 -23.73 2.29 17.55
N ASN A 358 -23.00 1.37 18.20
CA ASN A 358 -23.62 0.17 18.78
C ASN A 358 -24.61 0.53 19.90
N ARG A 359 -24.30 1.53 20.71
CA ARG A 359 -25.23 2.05 21.72
C ARG A 359 -26.50 2.60 21.07
N ILE A 360 -26.39 3.42 20.02
CA ILE A 360 -27.54 3.96 19.29
C ILE A 360 -28.37 2.84 18.65
N LYS A 361 -27.73 1.84 18.04
CA LYS A 361 -28.43 0.70 17.43
C LYS A 361 -29.19 -0.14 18.47
N ASN A 362 -28.59 -0.35 19.65
CA ASN A 362 -29.22 -1.08 20.74
C ASN A 362 -30.30 -0.26 21.48
N GLN A 363 -30.34 1.06 21.26
CA GLN A 363 -31.38 1.97 21.78
C GLN A 363 -32.49 2.27 20.76
N GLY A 364 -32.38 1.80 19.52
CA GLY A 364 -33.46 1.88 18.54
C GLY A 364 -34.68 1.07 19.01
N PRO A 365 -35.92 1.50 18.73
CA PRO A 365 -37.10 0.89 19.29
C PRO A 365 -37.16 -0.60 18.96
N ASN A 366 -37.39 -1.42 19.98
CA ASN A 366 -38.02 -2.73 19.81
C ASN A 366 -39.32 -2.49 19.07
N ILE A 367 -39.32 -2.60 17.74
CA ILE A 367 -40.55 -2.77 16.98
C ILE A 367 -40.94 -4.24 17.20
N GLU A 368 -41.54 -4.47 18.37
CA GLU A 368 -42.53 -5.52 18.52
C GLU A 368 -43.78 -5.07 17.75
N ILE A 369 -44.17 -5.95 16.82
CA ILE A 369 -45.46 -6.20 16.16
C ILE A 369 -45.32 -6.24 14.64
#